data_AF-A0A2S6MGN6-F1
#
_entry.id   AF-A0A2S6MGN6-F1
#
_cell.length_a   1.000
_cell.length_b   1.000
_cell.length_c   1.000
_cell.angle_alpha   90.00
_cell.angle_beta   90.00
_cell.angle_gamma   90.00
#
_symmetry.space_group_name_H-M   'P 1'
#
loop_
_entity.id
_entity.type
_entity.pdbx_description
1 polymer ?
#
loop_
_entity_poly.entity_id
_entity_poly.type
_entity_poly.pdbx_seq_one_letter_code
_entity_poly.pdbx_strand_id
1 'polypeptide(L)'
;MSAVDEQKKIEHQIELATRAAALVRDETTGQRFRSFAEELKRKLRRMMRRGQVRARAYELWEQAGRPSNRELEFWLEAERQVEEEREERKGAGGS
;
A
#
# COMPACT_ATOMS: atom_id res chain seq x y z
N MET A 1 14.38 6.03 -11.86
CA MET A 1 13.85 6.17 -10.49
C MET A 1 13.18 4.86 -10.13
N SER A 2 13.64 4.16 -9.10
CA SER A 2 13.09 2.85 -8.69
C SER A 2 11.73 3.03 -8.00
N ALA A 3 10.87 2.01 -8.03
CA ALA A 3 9.62 1.98 -7.25
C ALA A 3 9.88 2.19 -5.74
N VAL A 4 11.04 1.75 -5.25
CA VAL A 4 11.50 1.96 -3.86
C VAL A 4 11.85 3.43 -3.59
N ASP A 5 12.41 4.14 -4.57
CA ASP A 5 12.71 5.57 -4.43
C ASP A 5 11.43 6.40 -4.38
N GLU A 6 10.44 6.04 -5.19
CA GLU A 6 9.13 6.69 -5.18
C GLU A 6 8.36 6.41 -3.87
N GLN A 7 8.46 5.19 -3.34
CA GLN A 7 7.92 4.83 -2.02
C GLN A 7 8.48 5.74 -0.93
N LYS A 8 9.81 5.81 -0.80
CA LYS A 8 10.48 6.64 0.22
C LYS A 8 10.10 8.12 0.11
N LYS A 9 9.95 8.62 -1.12
CA LYS A 9 9.52 10.00 -1.36
C LYS A 9 8.10 10.25 -0.85
N ILE A 10 7.17 9.32 -1.10
CA ILE A 10 5.78 9.44 -0.63
C ILE A 10 5.72 9.34 0.90
N GLU A 11 6.45 8.41 1.51
CA GLU A 11 6.56 8.28 2.97
C GLU A 11 7.03 9.58 3.61
N HIS A 12 8.10 10.17 3.07
CA HIS A 12 8.61 11.45 3.55
C HIS A 12 7.58 12.58 3.38
N GLN A 13 6.86 12.64 2.26
CA GLN A 13 5.81 13.64 2.07
C GLN A 13 4.62 13.45 3.04
N ILE A 14 4.25 12.22 3.39
CA ILE A 14 3.24 11.93 4.41
C ILE A 14 3.69 12.48 5.77
N GLU A 15 4.94 12.22 6.14
CA GLU A 15 5.54 12.71 7.38
C GLU A 15 5.50 14.24 7.45
N LEU A 16 5.95 14.91 6.39
CA LEU A 16 5.94 16.38 6.29
C LEU A 16 4.53 16.95 6.36
N ALA A 17 3.58 16.40 5.61
CA ALA A 17 2.19 16.86 5.63
C ALA A 17 1.54 16.65 7.01
N THR A 18 1.80 15.52 7.67
CA THR A 18 1.30 15.23 9.02
C THR A 18 1.88 16.20 10.05
N ARG A 19 3.18 16.51 9.96
CA ARG A 19 3.83 17.49 10.84
C ARG A 19 3.33 18.91 10.60
N ALA A 20 3.19 19.32 9.34
CA ALA A 20 2.65 20.64 8.99
C ALA A 20 1.22 20.81 9.54
N ALA A 21 0.38 19.78 9.42
CA ALA A 21 -0.96 19.77 10.00
C ALA A 21 -0.99 19.98 11.53
N ALA A 22 0.02 19.50 12.24
CA ALA A 22 0.11 19.60 13.70
C ALA A 22 0.66 20.96 14.19
N LEU A 23 1.48 21.63 13.36
CA LEU A 23 2.13 22.89 13.72
C LEU A 23 1.30 24.13 13.34
N VAL A 24 0.35 24.00 12.43
CA VAL A 24 -0.49 25.10 11.98
C VAL A 24 -1.62 25.39 12.99
N ARG A 25 -1.71 26.63 13.45
CA ARG A 25 -2.77 27.12 14.35
C ARG A 25 -4.12 27.31 13.66
N ASP A 26 -4.11 27.60 12.35
CA ASP A 26 -5.32 27.76 11.54
C ASP A 26 -5.95 26.40 11.24
N GLU A 27 -7.18 26.20 11.70
CA GLU A 27 -7.88 24.91 11.59
C GLU A 27 -8.10 24.49 10.14
N THR A 28 -8.42 25.44 9.25
CA THR A 28 -8.67 25.17 7.83
C THR A 28 -7.42 24.69 7.12
N THR A 29 -6.28 25.35 7.36
CA THR A 29 -4.98 24.99 6.77
C THR A 29 -4.46 23.68 7.36
N GLY A 30 -4.63 23.46 8.66
CA GLY A 30 -4.32 22.16 9.28
C GLY A 30 -5.14 21.01 8.67
N GLN A 31 -6.43 21.23 8.41
CA GLN A 31 -7.29 20.23 7.77
C GLN A 31 -6.85 19.90 6.34
N ARG A 32 -6.42 20.90 5.56
CA ARG A 32 -5.89 20.67 4.20
C ARG A 32 -4.65 19.78 4.22
N PHE A 33 -3.72 20.01 5.14
CA PHE A 33 -2.54 19.16 5.30
C PHE A 33 -2.90 17.72 5.74
N ARG A 34 -3.90 17.56 6.63
CA ARG A 34 -4.41 16.23 7.00
C ARG A 34 -5.02 15.49 5.82
N SER A 35 -5.87 16.16 5.04
CA SER A 35 -6.48 15.58 3.84
C SER A 35 -5.42 15.16 2.82
N PHE A 36 -4.40 16.00 2.63
CA PHE A 36 -3.28 15.69 1.74
C PHE A 36 -2.45 14.50 2.24
N ALA A 37 -2.16 14.42 3.54
CA ALA A 37 -1.48 13.27 4.13
C ALA A 37 -2.29 11.97 3.94
N GLU A 38 -3.62 12.01 4.09
CA GLU A 38 -4.48 10.85 3.85
C GLU A 38 -4.52 10.43 2.38
N GLU A 39 -4.50 11.38 1.44
CA GLU A 39 -4.40 11.08 0.01
C GLU A 39 -3.08 10.38 -0.33
N LEU A 40 -1.96 10.88 0.19
CA LEU A 40 -0.65 10.25 0.02
C LEU A 40 -0.59 8.86 0.65
N LYS A 41 -1.17 8.67 1.85
CA LYS A 41 -1.31 7.33 2.47
C LYS A 41 -2.15 6.38 1.62
N ARG A 42 -3.21 6.86 0.96
CA ARG A 42 -4.02 6.04 0.03
C ARG A 42 -3.21 5.67 -1.22
N LYS A 43 -2.45 6.62 -1.77
CA LYS A 43 -1.56 6.37 -2.92
C LYS A 43 -0.49 5.33 -2.56
N LEU A 44 0.20 5.50 -1.43
CA LEU A 44 1.21 4.58 -0.94
C LEU A 44 0.65 3.16 -0.76
N ARG A 45 -0.52 3.03 -0.11
CA ARG A 45 -1.20 1.75 0.07
C ARG A 45 -1.53 1.06 -1.26
N ARG A 46 -2.00 1.81 -2.27
CA ARG A 46 -2.26 1.26 -3.62
C ARG A 46 -0.99 0.80 -4.32
N MET A 47 0.11 1.53 -4.13
CA MET A 47 1.40 1.20 -4.73
C MET A 47 2.00 -0.07 -4.11
N MET A 48 2.01 -0.15 -2.78
CA MET A 48 2.53 -1.33 -2.07
C MET A 48 1.72 -2.59 -2.36
N ARG A 49 0.38 -2.49 -2.49
CA ARG A 49 -0.47 -3.64 -2.82
C ARG A 49 -0.02 -4.38 -4.07
N ARG A 50 0.29 -3.66 -5.16
CA ARG A 50 0.76 -4.30 -6.40
C ARG A 50 2.09 -5.03 -6.20
N GLY A 51 2.95 -4.49 -5.34
CA GLY A 51 4.21 -5.14 -4.95
C GLY A 51 3.97 -6.42 -4.14
N GLN A 52 3.03 -6.39 -3.19
CA GLN A 52 2.66 -7.56 -2.38
C GLN A 52 2.06 -8.68 -3.24
N VAL A 53 1.10 -8.35 -4.11
CA VAL A 53 0.52 -9.31 -5.06
C VAL A 53 1.60 -9.92 -5.94
N ARG A 54 2.54 -9.12 -6.46
CA ARG A 54 3.65 -9.62 -7.28
C ARG A 54 4.56 -10.57 -6.51
N ALA A 55 4.97 -10.20 -5.29
CA ALA A 55 5.82 -11.04 -4.46
C ALA A 55 5.12 -12.36 -4.13
N ARG A 56 3.83 -12.29 -3.77
CA ARG A 56 3.03 -13.46 -3.42
C ARG A 56 2.79 -14.38 -4.63
N ALA A 57 2.51 -13.82 -5.80
CA ALA A 57 2.37 -14.59 -7.04
C ALA A 57 3.67 -15.33 -7.38
N TYR A 58 4.82 -14.68 -7.18
CA TYR A 58 6.13 -15.29 -7.39
C TYR A 58 6.41 -16.42 -6.40
N GLU A 59 6.11 -16.23 -5.11
CA GLU A 59 6.23 -17.29 -4.09
C GLU A 59 5.37 -18.52 -4.43
N LEU A 60 4.11 -18.31 -4.82
CA LEU A 60 3.20 -19.40 -5.18
C LEU A 60 3.68 -20.14 -6.43
N TRP A 61 4.16 -19.40 -7.45
CA TRP A 61 4.74 -19.96 -8.66
C TRP A 61 6.02 -20.77 -8.37
N GLU A 62 6.87 -20.28 -7.47
CA GLU A 62 8.09 -20.98 -7.05
C GLU A 62 7.78 -22.26 -6.26
N GLN A 63 6.84 -22.20 -5.31
CA GLN A 63 6.36 -23.35 -4.54
C GLN A 63 5.74 -24.43 -5.44
N ALA A 64 5.10 -24.02 -6.54
CA ALA A 64 4.54 -24.93 -7.54
C ALA A 64 5.60 -25.54 -8.49
N GLY A 65 6.89 -25.26 -8.29
CA GLY A 65 7.97 -25.78 -9.13
C GLY A 65 8.16 -25.04 -10.45
N ARG A 66 7.72 -23.77 -10.53
CA ARG A 66 7.89 -22.88 -11.68
C ARG A 66 7.28 -23.44 -12.98
N PRO A 67 5.99 -23.85 -12.97
CA PRO A 67 5.34 -24.33 -14.18
C PRO A 67 5.27 -23.20 -15.21
N SER A 68 5.65 -23.49 -16.45
CA SER A 68 5.40 -22.62 -17.59
C SER A 68 3.91 -22.63 -17.91
N ASN A 69 3.31 -21.46 -18.17
CA ASN A 69 1.93 -21.27 -18.62
C ASN A 69 0.83 -21.25 -17.54
N ARG A 70 1.19 -21.13 -16.25
CA ARG A 70 0.23 -20.98 -15.14
C ARG A 70 0.45 -19.73 -14.30
N GLU A 71 1.30 -18.82 -14.76
CA GLU A 71 1.65 -17.59 -14.06
C GLU A 71 0.40 -16.78 -13.70
N LEU A 72 -0.56 -16.68 -14.62
CA LEU A 72 -1.82 -15.95 -14.42
C LEU A 72 -2.65 -16.51 -13.25
N GLU A 73 -2.69 -17.84 -13.08
CA GLU A 73 -3.42 -18.48 -11.98
C GLU A 73 -2.82 -18.07 -10.63
N PHE A 74 -1.48 -18.03 -10.53
CA PHE A 74 -0.78 -17.58 -9.32
C PHE A 74 -0.95 -16.08 -9.06
N TRP A 75 -1.04 -15.25 -10.11
CA TRP A 75 -1.36 -13.84 -9.97
C TRP A 75 -2.76 -13.62 -9.39
N LEU A 76 -3.77 -14.30 -9.92
CA LEU A 76 -5.15 -14.20 -9.43
C LEU A 76 -5.31 -14.74 -8.01
N GLU A 77 -4.63 -15.84 -7.69
CA GLU A 77 -4.55 -16.40 -6.33
C GLU A 77 -3.92 -15.40 -5.35
N ALA A 78 -2.79 -14.80 -5.74
CA ALA A 78 -2.13 -13.78 -4.93
C ALA A 78 -2.99 -12.54 -4.72
N GLU A 79 -3.72 -12.08 -5.74
CA GLU A 79 -4.67 -10.97 -5.59
C GLU A 79 -5.75 -11.28 -4.56
N ARG A 80 -6.33 -12.48 -4.61
CA ARG A 80 -7.32 -12.92 -3.63
C ARG A 80 -6.75 -12.95 -2.21
N GLN A 81 -5.59 -13.58 -2.02
CA GLN A 81 -4.97 -13.68 -0.69
C GLN A 81 -4.62 -12.30 -0.10
N VAL A 82 -4.09 -11.38 -0.92
CA VAL A 82 -3.75 -10.03 -0.46
C VAL A 82 -5.01 -9.21 -0.11
N GLU A 83 -6.13 -9.41 -0.82
CA GLU A 83 -7.39 -8.74 -0.47
C GLU A 83 -8.02 -9.34 0.79
N GLU A 84 -7.96 -10.66 0.97
CA GLU A 84 -8.46 -11.36 2.16
C GLU A 84 -7.71 -10.91 3.43
N GLU A 85 -6.37 -10.95 3.43
CA GLU A 85 -5.54 -10.44 4.53
C GLU A 85 -5.86 -8.98 4.88
N ARG A 86 -6.23 -8.18 3.87
CA ARG A 86 -6.59 -6.78 4.06
C ARG A 86 -7.94 -6.62 4.75
N GLU A 87 -8.95 -7.36 4.29
CA GLU A 87 -10.29 -7.31 4.89
C GLU A 87 -10.26 -7.88 6.32
N GLU A 88 -9.45 -8.92 6.58
CA GLU A 88 -9.18 -9.41 7.94
C GLU A 88 -8.56 -8.33 8.84
N ARG A 89 -7.50 -7.65 8.38
CA ARG A 89 -6.88 -6.53 9.13
C ARG A 89 -7.85 -5.38 9.38
N LYS A 90 -8.78 -5.15 8.46
CA LYS A 90 -9.79 -4.09 8.57
C LYS A 90 -10.90 -4.47 9.56
N GLY A 91 -11.27 -5.75 9.64
CA GLY A 91 -12.21 -6.28 10.63
C GLY A 91 -11.63 -6.33 12.04
N ALA A 92 -10.35 -6.69 12.20
CA ALA A 92 -9.69 -6.83 13.51
C ALA A 92 -9.41 -5.48 14.22
N GLY A 93 -9.42 -4.36 13.51
CA GLY A 93 -9.22 -3.01 14.08
C GLY A 93 -10.50 -2.25 14.40
N GLY A 94 -11.67 -2.89 14.28
CA GLY A 94 -12.99 -2.27 14.41
C GLY A 94 -13.90 -2.91 15.46
N SER A 95 -13.37 -3.72 16.39
CA SER A 95 -14.10 -4.22 17.57
C SER A 95 -13.51 -3.66 18.86
#